data_AF-A0A7S3HV37-F1
#
_entry.id   AF-A0A7S3HV37-F1
#
_cell.length_a   1.000
_cell.length_b   1.000
_cell.length_c   1.000
_cell.angle_alpha   90.00
_cell.angle_beta   90.00
_cell.angle_gamma   90.00
#
_symmetry.space_group_name_H-M   'P 1'
#
loop_
_entity.id
_entity.type
_entity.pdbx_description
1 polymer ?
#
loop_
_entity_poly.entity_id
_entity_poly.type
_entity_poly.pdbx_seq_one_letter_code
_entity_poly.pdbx_strand_id
1 'polypeptide(L)'
;ERIHLRLDFRSSSVRVLLMPQRTVKRQTAEPTAEEVKEAKKVAKERMYVIQAHVVKVMKTQKKYSIQNLQTDVIRNIQLFKPEPKMIKEQIEVLINQEYMKRDENDRAMLIYVP
;
A
#
# COMPACT_ATOMS: atom_id res chain seq x y z
N GLU A 1 22.49 19.41 36.21
CA GLU A 1 21.83 20.71 35.95
C GLU A 1 20.60 20.82 36.84
N ARG A 2 20.35 21.97 37.51
CA ARG A 2 19.16 22.18 38.35
C ARG A 2 18.12 22.94 37.55
N ILE A 3 16.94 22.34 37.35
CA ILE A 3 15.82 22.99 36.68
C ILE A 3 15.19 23.99 37.66
N HIS A 4 15.06 25.24 37.23
CA HIS A 4 14.37 26.29 37.99
C HIS A 4 12.95 26.46 37.45
N LEU A 5 11.94 26.16 38.27
CA LEU A 5 10.54 26.28 37.89
C LEU A 5 10.03 27.68 38.26
N ARG A 6 9.53 28.41 37.26
CA ARG A 6 8.98 29.75 37.42
C ARG A 6 7.47 29.67 37.70
N LEU A 7 7.09 29.68 38.98
CA LEU A 7 5.71 29.48 39.46
C LEU A 7 4.87 30.78 39.49
N ASP A 8 5.51 31.95 39.33
CA ASP A 8 4.91 33.29 39.38
C ASP A 8 4.34 33.78 38.04
N PHE A 9 4.48 33.00 36.97
CA PHE A 9 4.08 33.44 35.63
C PHE A 9 2.55 33.51 35.46
N ARG A 10 2.00 34.73 35.35
CA ARG A 10 0.58 34.98 35.14
C ARG A 10 0.37 36.05 34.06
N SER A 11 0.12 35.64 32.82
CA SER A 11 -0.22 36.53 31.71
C SER A 11 -1.72 36.46 31.40
N SER A 12 -2.42 37.60 31.43
CA SER A 12 -3.86 37.66 31.11
C SER A 12 -4.13 37.65 29.60
N SER A 13 -3.14 38.03 28.79
CA SER A 13 -3.27 38.14 27.33
C SER A 13 -2.79 36.89 26.57
N VAL A 14 -1.98 36.04 27.20
CA VAL A 14 -1.41 34.85 26.56
C VAL A 14 -1.90 33.59 27.27
N ARG A 15 -2.84 32.88 26.65
CA ARG A 15 -3.18 31.51 27.05
C ARG A 15 -2.10 30.56 26.55
N VAL A 16 -1.20 30.15 27.43
CA VAL A 16 -0.16 29.17 27.09
C VAL A 16 -0.77 27.77 27.12
N LEU A 17 -0.92 27.15 25.94
CA LEU A 17 -1.36 25.77 25.82
C LEU A 17 -0.20 24.84 26.18
N LEU A 18 -0.17 24.37 27.43
CA LEU A 18 0.89 23.52 27.98
C LEU A 18 0.84 22.05 27.51
N MET A 19 -0.23 21.66 26.82
CA MET A 19 -0.34 20.32 26.26
C MET A 19 0.44 20.27 24.94
N PRO A 20 1.44 19.37 24.80
CA PRO A 20 2.17 19.21 23.55
C PRO A 20 1.16 18.86 22.45
N GLN A 21 0.90 19.82 21.56
CA GLN A 21 0.12 19.56 20.37
C GLN A 21 0.96 18.65 19.49
N ARG A 22 0.39 17.54 19.00
CA ARG A 22 1.01 16.78 17.91
C ARG A 22 1.20 17.76 16.75
N THR A 23 2.42 18.26 16.59
CA THR A 23 2.78 19.00 15.40
C THR A 23 2.70 17.99 14.27
N VAL A 24 1.66 18.11 13.45
CA VAL A 24 1.61 17.44 12.15
C VAL A 24 2.83 17.97 11.43
N LYS A 25 3.90 17.17 11.33
CA LYS A 25 5.12 17.55 10.62
C LYS A 25 4.69 18.10 9.26
N ARG A 26 4.97 19.38 9.05
CA ARG A 26 4.72 20.12 7.82
C ARG A 26 5.39 19.34 6.68
N GLN A 27 4.62 18.95 5.66
CA GLN A 27 5.06 18.12 4.51
C GLN A 27 6.11 18.80 3.59
N THR A 28 6.82 19.82 4.08
CA THR A 28 7.81 20.59 3.31
C THR A 28 9.26 20.20 3.61
N ALA A 29 9.51 19.22 4.49
CA ALA A 29 10.83 18.64 4.67
C ALA A 29 11.02 17.52 3.64
N GLU A 30 12.12 17.57 2.88
CA GLU A 30 12.52 16.47 2.00
C GLU A 30 12.50 15.16 2.79
N PRO A 31 11.96 14.07 2.21
CA PRO A 31 11.82 12.82 2.93
C PRO A 31 13.20 12.35 3.36
N THR A 32 13.35 12.08 4.64
CA THR A 32 14.62 11.57 5.19
C THR A 32 14.95 10.23 4.54
N ALA A 33 16.25 9.90 4.45
CA ALA A 33 16.69 8.64 3.86
C ALA A 33 16.04 7.40 4.52
N GLU A 34 15.65 7.50 5.79
CA GLU A 34 14.95 6.46 6.53
C GLU A 34 13.48 6.33 6.10
N GLU A 35 12.76 7.44 5.97
CA GLU A 35 11.37 7.46 5.48
C GLU A 35 11.26 6.91 4.05
N VAL A 36 12.22 7.22 3.17
CA VAL A 36 12.26 6.66 1.80
C VAL A 36 12.48 5.15 1.82
N LYS A 37 13.35 4.64 2.71
CA LYS A 37 13.59 3.20 2.84
C LYS A 37 12.34 2.48 3.34
N GLU A 38 11.63 3.07 4.29
CA GLU A 38 10.40 2.51 4.83
C GLU A 38 9.28 2.51 3.80
N ALA A 39 9.09 3.60 3.06
CA ALA A 39 8.12 3.67 1.96
C ALA A 39 8.37 2.60 0.89
N LYS A 40 9.64 2.31 0.55
CA LYS A 40 10.00 1.23 -0.37
C LYS A 40 9.66 -0.16 0.17
N LYS A 41 9.85 -0.41 1.46
CA LYS A 41 9.44 -1.67 2.11
C LYS A 41 7.93 -1.87 2.03
N VAL A 42 7.16 -0.84 2.40
CA VAL A 42 5.69 -0.86 2.34
C VAL A 42 5.20 -1.09 0.90
N ALA A 43 5.81 -0.43 -0.09
CA ALA A 43 5.46 -0.65 -1.49
C ALA A 43 5.67 -2.12 -1.90
N LYS A 44 6.77 -2.74 -1.47
CA LYS A 44 7.08 -4.15 -1.73
C LYS A 44 6.07 -5.09 -1.07
N GLU A 45 5.68 -4.82 0.18
CA GLU A 45 4.64 -5.58 0.88
C GLU A 45 3.29 -5.53 0.15
N ARG A 46 2.89 -4.34 -0.32
CA ARG A 46 1.67 -4.19 -1.12
C ARG A 46 1.71 -5.02 -2.40
N MET A 47 2.86 -5.09 -3.08
CA MET A 47 3.03 -5.94 -4.26
C MET A 47 2.77 -7.42 -3.93
N TYR A 48 3.35 -7.93 -2.83
CA TYR A 48 3.13 -9.31 -2.40
C TYR A 48 1.67 -9.60 -2.03
N VAL A 49 1.00 -8.66 -1.35
CA VAL A 49 -0.42 -8.80 -1.02
C VAL A 49 -1.29 -8.90 -2.27
N ILE A 50 -0.99 -8.09 -3.30
CA ILE A 50 -1.69 -8.15 -4.60
C ILE A 50 -1.45 -9.50 -5.26
N GLN A 51 -0.19 -9.95 -5.36
CA GLN A 51 0.15 -11.23 -5.97
C GLN A 51 -0.60 -12.39 -5.32
N ALA A 52 -0.61 -12.44 -3.97
CA ALA A 52 -1.31 -13.48 -3.22
C ALA A 52 -2.83 -13.49 -3.51
N HIS A 53 -3.46 -12.32 -3.60
CA HIS A 53 -4.89 -12.23 -3.93
C HIS A 53 -5.18 -12.66 -5.36
N VAL A 54 -4.34 -12.27 -6.32
CA VAL A 54 -4.46 -12.70 -7.73
C VAL A 54 -4.40 -14.22 -7.83
N VAL A 55 -3.38 -14.86 -7.23
CA VAL A 55 -3.24 -16.33 -7.23
C VAL A 55 -4.41 -17.00 -6.52
N LYS A 56 -4.90 -16.44 -5.41
CA LYS A 56 -6.06 -16.97 -4.69
C LYS A 56 -7.33 -17.01 -5.56
N VAL A 57 -7.63 -15.94 -6.30
CA VAL A 57 -8.80 -15.90 -7.20
C VAL A 57 -8.60 -16.84 -8.39
N MET A 58 -7.41 -16.88 -8.96
CA MET A 58 -7.12 -17.74 -10.12
C MET A 58 -7.13 -19.22 -9.78
N LYS A 59 -6.67 -19.60 -8.58
CA LYS A 59 -6.69 -20.99 -8.09
C LYS A 59 -8.11 -21.53 -7.94
N THR A 60 -9.10 -20.68 -7.60
CA THR A 60 -10.50 -21.11 -7.48
C THR A 60 -11.20 -21.18 -8.83
N GLN A 61 -10.96 -20.22 -9.73
CA GLN A 61 -11.68 -20.13 -11.02
C GLN A 61 -11.02 -20.94 -12.14
N LYS A 62 -9.72 -21.25 -12.06
CA LYS A 62 -8.87 -21.93 -13.06
C LYS A 62 -8.74 -21.25 -14.42
N LYS A 63 -9.80 -20.62 -14.94
CA LYS A 63 -9.81 -19.78 -16.13
C LYS A 63 -10.63 -18.52 -15.83
N TYR A 64 -10.07 -17.35 -16.08
CA TYR A 64 -10.72 -16.09 -15.68
C TYR A 64 -10.35 -14.92 -16.59
N SER A 65 -11.29 -13.98 -16.75
CA SER A 65 -11.07 -12.77 -17.55
C SER A 65 -10.21 -11.77 -16.79
N ILE A 66 -9.27 -11.11 -17.48
CA ILE A 66 -8.39 -10.09 -16.90
C ILE A 66 -9.17 -8.93 -16.28
N GLN A 67 -10.27 -8.49 -16.89
CA GLN A 67 -11.09 -7.38 -16.40
C GLN A 67 -11.81 -7.76 -15.10
N ASN A 68 -12.39 -8.96 -15.06
CA ASN A 68 -13.05 -9.46 -13.85
C ASN A 68 -12.03 -9.69 -12.73
N LEU A 69 -10.84 -10.23 -13.06
CA LEU A 69 -9.76 -10.44 -12.10
C LEU A 69 -9.35 -9.13 -11.42
N GLN A 70 -9.17 -8.06 -12.19
CA GLN A 70 -8.84 -6.73 -11.65
C GLN A 70 -9.93 -6.23 -10.70
N THR A 71 -11.19 -6.38 -11.09
CA THR A 71 -12.34 -5.94 -10.29
C THR A 71 -12.42 -6.69 -8.96
N ASP A 72 -12.24 -8.01 -9.00
CA ASP A 72 -12.27 -8.87 -7.81
C ASP A 72 -11.08 -8.60 -6.88
N VAL A 73 -9.88 -8.39 -7.43
CA VAL A 73 -8.69 -8.07 -6.63
C VAL A 73 -8.86 -6.72 -5.93
N ILE A 74 -9.38 -5.71 -6.61
CA ILE A 74 -9.69 -4.39 -6.00
C ILE A 74 -10.74 -4.54 -4.89
N ARG A 75 -11.77 -5.38 -5.10
CA ARG A 75 -12.82 -5.63 -4.12
C ARG A 75 -12.32 -6.40 -2.90
N ASN A 76 -11.44 -7.37 -3.08
CA ASN A 76 -10.99 -8.26 -2.03
C ASN A 76 -9.93 -7.62 -1.10
N ILE A 77 -9.13 -6.69 -1.60
CA ILE A 77 -8.11 -6.01 -0.81
C ILE A 77 -8.77 -4.86 -0.02
N GLN A 78 -8.98 -5.06 1.28
CA GLN A 78 -9.54 -4.03 2.18
C GLN A 78 -8.49 -3.15 2.86
N LEU A 79 -7.23 -3.62 2.90
CA LEU A 79 -6.12 -2.94 3.60
C LEU A 79 -5.70 -1.63 2.93
N PHE A 80 -5.80 -1.55 1.60
CA PHE A 80 -5.44 -0.39 0.80
C PHE A 80 -6.19 -0.41 -0.53
N LYS A 81 -6.16 0.71 -1.26
CA LYS A 81 -6.71 0.81 -2.62
C LYS A 81 -5.60 0.54 -3.64
N PRO A 82 -5.53 -0.67 -4.24
CA PRO A 82 -4.53 -0.95 -5.26
C PRO A 82 -4.82 -0.16 -6.54
N GLU A 83 -3.78 0.38 -7.17
CA GLU A 83 -3.93 1.01 -8.48
C GLU A 83 -4.07 -0.06 -9.57
N PRO A 84 -4.94 0.13 -10.58
CA PRO A 84 -5.10 -0.82 -11.67
C PRO A 84 -3.80 -1.12 -12.43
N LYS A 85 -2.91 -0.13 -12.52
CA LYS A 85 -1.59 -0.29 -13.14
C LYS A 85 -0.72 -1.30 -12.39
N MET A 86 -0.65 -1.21 -11.07
CA MET A 86 0.10 -2.14 -10.23
C MET A 86 -0.40 -3.58 -10.38
N ILE A 87 -1.71 -3.78 -10.46
CA ILE A 87 -2.31 -5.12 -10.64
C ILE A 87 -1.90 -5.73 -11.98
N LYS A 88 -1.93 -4.94 -13.06
CA LYS A 88 -1.48 -5.40 -14.40
C LYS A 88 -0.01 -5.82 -14.39
N GLU A 89 0.87 -5.01 -13.79
CA GLU A 89 2.29 -5.35 -13.63
C GLU A 89 2.47 -6.65 -12.83
N GLN A 90 1.71 -6.85 -11.74
CA GLN A 90 1.80 -8.09 -10.96
C GLN A 90 1.29 -9.31 -11.72
N ILE A 91 0.26 -9.17 -12.56
CA ILE A 91 -0.21 -10.26 -13.43
C ILE A 91 0.89 -10.68 -14.40
N GLU A 92 1.60 -9.72 -15.01
CA GLU A 92 2.72 -10.02 -15.92
C GLU A 92 3.86 -10.74 -15.20
N VAL A 93 4.22 -10.29 -13.99
CA VAL A 93 5.22 -10.97 -13.15
C VAL A 93 4.80 -12.42 -12.87
N LEU A 94 3.53 -12.66 -12.52
CA LEU A 94 3.05 -14.01 -12.22
C LEU A 94 2.96 -14.91 -13.45
N ILE A 95 2.76 -14.34 -14.64
CA ILE A 95 2.88 -15.09 -15.91
C ILE A 95 4.33 -15.48 -16.17
N ASN A 96 5.27 -14.55 -15.96
CA ASN A 96 6.71 -14.81 -16.13
C ASN A 96 7.24 -15.85 -15.12
N GLN A 97 6.63 -15.93 -13.93
CA GLN A 97 6.90 -16.94 -12.92
C GLN A 97 6.13 -18.25 -13.13
N GLU A 98 5.45 -18.40 -14.26
CA GLU A 98 4.70 -19.60 -14.67
C GLU A 98 3.53 -20.00 -13.76
N TYR A 99 3.03 -19.11 -12.90
CA TYR A 99 1.80 -19.36 -12.12
C TYR A 99 0.52 -19.27 -12.97
N MET A 100 0.60 -18.59 -14.12
CA MET A 100 -0.52 -18.36 -15.03
C MET A 100 -0.04 -18.30 -16.48
N LYS A 101 -0.93 -18.63 -17.42
CA LYS A 101 -0.69 -18.51 -18.85
C LYS A 101 -1.85 -17.76 -19.51
N ARG A 102 -1.55 -17.06 -20.61
CA ARG A 102 -2.59 -16.49 -21.47
C ARG A 102 -3.24 -17.61 -22.28
N ASP A 103 -4.54 -17.53 -22.48
CA ASP A 103 -5.23 -18.47 -23.38
C ASP A 103 -4.73 -18.24 -24.82
N GLU A 104 -4.54 -19.32 -25.57
CA GLU A 104 -4.05 -19.26 -26.96
C GLU A 104 -5.10 -18.67 -27.91
N ASN A 105 -6.39 -18.84 -27.58
CA ASN A 105 -7.50 -18.39 -28.40
C ASN A 105 -7.97 -16.98 -28.02
N ASP A 106 -7.87 -16.61 -26.74
CA ASP A 106 -8.33 -15.32 -26.23
C ASP A 106 -7.34 -14.68 -25.25
N ARG A 107 -6.66 -13.62 -25.71
CA ARG A 107 -5.71 -12.85 -24.90
C ARG A 107 -6.35 -12.17 -23.69
N ALA A 108 -7.67 -12.00 -23.65
CA ALA A 108 -8.39 -11.43 -22.51
C ALA A 108 -8.61 -12.44 -21.37
N MET A 109 -8.28 -13.72 -21.60
CA MET A 109 -8.43 -14.81 -20.63
C MET A 109 -7.08 -15.29 -20.12
N LEU A 110 -7.04 -15.58 -18.82
CA LEU A 110 -5.92 -16.21 -18.14
C LEU A 110 -6.30 -17.61 -17.68
N ILE A 111 -5.35 -18.52 -17.72
CA ILE A 111 -5.44 -19.90 -17.23
C ILE A 111 -4.45 -20.06 -16.09
N TYR A 112 -4.91 -20.61 -14.97
CA TYR A 112 -4.07 -20.93 -13.82
C TYR A 112 -3.23 -22.19 -14.11
N VAL A 113 -1.94 -22.13 -13.78
CA VAL A 113 -1.03 -23.26 -13.88
C VAL A 113 -0.75 -23.77 -12.45
N PRO A 114 -1.08 -25.04 -12.16
CA PRO A 114 -0.84 -25.64 -10.85
C PRO A 114 0.65 -25.88 -10.55
#